data_AF-A0A7X9DZU7-F1
#
_entry.id   AF-A0A7X9DZU7-F1
#
_cell.length_a   1.000
_cell.length_b   1.000
_cell.length_c   1.000
_cell.angle_alpha   90.00
_cell.angle_beta   90.00
_cell.angle_gamma   90.00
#
_symmetry.space_group_name_H-M   'P 1'
#
loop_
_entity.id
_entity.type
_entity.pdbx_description
1 polymer ?
#
loop_
_entity_poly.entity_id
_entity_poly.type
_entity_poly.pdbx_seq_one_letter_code
_entity_poly.pdbx_strand_id
1 'polypeptide(L)'
;MADKTYFFISDIHLGLESKETEKEKEQKLISFLHYAKNNCNELFIVGDLFDYWFEYKRVVQKGFFKTLAALTELSESGIKLHYFIGNHDFLHRDFFEKEVGAILYH
;
A
#
# COMPACT_ATOMS: atom_id res chain seq x y z
N MET A 1 -10.53 15.68 23.26
CA MET A 1 -10.50 14.96 21.98
C MET A 1 -9.42 13.91 22.11
N ALA A 2 -9.64 12.66 21.67
CA ALA A 2 -8.56 11.69 21.66
C ALA A 2 -7.49 12.16 20.66
N ASP A 3 -6.21 12.06 21.02
CA ASP A 3 -5.12 12.37 20.11
C ASP A 3 -5.16 11.41 18.93
N LYS A 4 -5.08 11.96 17.72
CA LYS A 4 -5.03 11.17 16.49
C LYS A 4 -3.60 11.05 16.01
N THR A 5 -3.20 9.84 15.67
CA THR A 5 -1.88 9.53 15.11
C THR A 5 -2.01 9.23 13.62
N TYR A 6 -1.16 9.85 12.82
CA TYR A 6 -1.15 9.72 11.37
C TYR A 6 0.22 9.27 10.91
N PHE A 7 0.28 8.25 10.05
CA PHE A 7 1.53 7.77 9.47
C PHE A 7 1.60 8.11 7.99
N PHE A 8 2.81 8.40 7.53
CA PHE A 8 3.10 8.72 6.13
C PHE A 8 4.26 7.85 5.65
N ILE A 9 4.08 7.19 4.51
CA ILE A 9 5.10 6.43 3.80
C ILE A 9 5.11 6.85 2.32
N SER A 10 6.26 6.76 1.66
CA SER A 10 6.47 7.13 0.25
C SER A 10 7.69 6.39 -0.31
N ASP A 11 7.81 6.34 -1.63
CA ASP A 11 9.04 5.91 -2.35
C ASP A 11 9.58 4.54 -1.92
N ILE A 12 8.70 3.55 -1.78
CA ILE A 12 9.11 2.18 -1.42
C ILE A 12 9.62 1.42 -2.64
N HIS A 13 9.08 1.71 -3.83
CA HIS A 13 9.52 1.14 -5.11
C HIS A 13 9.65 -0.39 -5.06
N LEU A 14 8.58 -1.09 -4.66
CA LEU A 14 8.53 -2.55 -4.73
C LEU A 14 8.63 -3.03 -6.18
N GLY A 15 9.60 -3.91 -6.45
CA GLY A 15 9.85 -4.53 -7.76
C GLY A 15 11.09 -4.05 -8.51
N LEU A 16 11.82 -3.05 -7.98
CA LEU A 16 12.99 -2.45 -8.64
C LEU A 16 14.27 -3.29 -8.51
N GLU A 17 14.45 -3.99 -7.39
CA GLU A 17 15.74 -4.62 -7.02
C GLU A 17 15.77 -6.14 -7.21
N SER A 18 16.85 -6.78 -6.75
CA SER A 18 17.00 -8.23 -6.78
C SER A 18 15.90 -8.92 -5.95
N LYS A 19 15.54 -10.16 -6.32
CA LYS A 19 14.50 -10.93 -5.64
C LYS A 19 14.71 -11.08 -4.12
N GLU A 20 15.96 -11.16 -3.68
CA GLU A 20 16.31 -11.28 -2.26
C GLU A 20 16.09 -9.96 -1.53
N THR A 21 16.57 -8.86 -2.10
CA THR A 21 16.36 -7.50 -1.59
C THR A 21 14.88 -7.14 -1.52
N GLU A 22 14.12 -7.44 -2.58
CA GLU A 22 12.68 -7.21 -2.65
C GLU A 22 11.92 -7.97 -1.58
N LYS A 23 12.32 -9.22 -1.30
CA LYS A 23 11.70 -10.02 -0.25
C LYS A 23 11.93 -9.41 1.12
N GLU A 24 13.13 -8.91 1.41
CA GLU A 24 13.42 -8.23 2.67
C GLU A 24 12.64 -6.90 2.79
N LYS A 25 12.57 -6.13 1.70
CA LYS A 25 11.81 -4.88 1.63
C LYS A 25 10.32 -5.11 1.87
N GLU A 26 9.74 -6.12 1.19
CA GLU A 26 8.35 -6.54 1.39
C GLU A 26 8.10 -6.95 2.86
N GLN A 27 9.00 -7.72 3.47
CA GLN A 27 8.88 -8.14 4.86
C GLN A 27 8.91 -6.96 5.84
N LYS A 28 9.81 -5.99 5.62
CA LYS A 28 9.89 -4.77 6.45
C LYS A 28 8.62 -3.94 6.33
N LEU A 29 8.11 -3.76 5.11
CA LEU A 29 6.85 -3.05 4.88
C LEU A 29 5.68 -3.74 5.59
N ILE A 30 5.53 -5.06 5.42
CA ILE A 30 4.46 -5.82 6.08
C ILE A 30 4.56 -5.69 7.60
N SER A 31 5.77 -5.77 8.15
CA SER A 31 6.01 -5.61 9.59
C SER A 31 5.59 -4.21 10.06
N PHE A 32 5.87 -3.18 9.27
CA PHE A 32 5.40 -1.81 9.52
C PHE A 32 3.87 -1.71 9.44
N LEU A 33 3.21 -2.33 8.45
CA LEU A 33 1.75 -2.29 8.33
C LEU A 33 1.07 -2.95 9.53
N HIS A 34 1.58 -4.09 10.01
CA HIS A 34 1.09 -4.72 11.25
C HIS A 34 1.30 -3.84 12.49
N TYR A 35 2.41 -3.10 12.55
CA TYR A 35 2.62 -2.10 13.59
C TYR A 35 1.59 -0.96 13.45
N ALA A 36 1.42 -0.40 12.26
CA ALA A 36 0.48 0.70 11.98
C ALA A 36 -0.96 0.36 12.37
N LYS A 37 -1.40 -0.88 12.14
CA LYS A 37 -2.73 -1.39 12.50
C LYS A 37 -3.17 -1.07 13.94
N ASN A 38 -2.23 -1.06 14.90
CA ASN A 38 -2.54 -0.79 16.31
C ASN A 38 -2.05 0.57 16.82
N ASN A 39 -1.33 1.34 15.98
CA ASN A 39 -0.59 2.52 16.43
C ASN A 39 -0.94 3.80 15.67
N CYS A 40 -1.74 3.72 14.60
CA CYS A 40 -2.23 4.90 13.88
C CYS A 40 -3.75 4.87 13.76
N ASN A 41 -4.33 6.00 13.37
CA ASN A 41 -5.73 6.12 13.00
C ASN A 41 -5.90 6.15 11.48
N GLU A 42 -4.96 6.78 10.78
CA GLU A 42 -4.96 6.89 9.32
C GLU A 42 -3.52 6.74 8.81
N LEU A 43 -3.37 6.02 7.70
CA LEU A 43 -2.11 5.79 7.00
C LEU A 43 -2.18 6.43 5.62
N PHE A 44 -1.16 7.22 5.28
CA PHE A 44 -1.02 7.88 3.99
C PHE A 44 0.17 7.28 3.24
N ILE A 45 -0.11 6.75 2.05
CA ILE A 45 0.87 6.28 1.08
C ILE A 45 1.00 7.37 0.02
N VAL A 46 2.11 8.08 0.03
CA VAL A 46 2.35 9.28 -0.77
C VAL A 46 3.20 8.92 -1.99
N GLY A 47 2.62 8.13 -2.91
CA GLY A 47 3.24 7.75 -4.16
C GLY A 47 4.25 6.60 -4.07
N ASP A 48 4.51 6.01 -5.24
CA ASP A 48 5.62 5.12 -5.55
C ASP A 48 5.77 3.95 -4.55
N LEU A 49 4.65 3.32 -4.19
CA LEU A 49 4.65 2.08 -3.40
C LEU A 49 5.24 0.92 -4.22
N PHE A 50 4.87 0.86 -5.50
CA PHE A 50 5.38 -0.08 -6.48
C PHE A 50 6.21 0.68 -7.49
N ASP A 51 7.32 0.09 -7.92
CA ASP A 51 8.15 0.65 -9.00
C ASP A 51 7.40 0.66 -10.34
N TYR A 52 6.49 -0.31 -10.51
CA TYR A 52 5.57 -0.34 -11.63
C TYR A 52 4.28 -1.06 -11.24
N TRP A 53 3.15 -0.34 -11.30
CA TRP A 53 1.83 -0.94 -11.13
C TRP A 53 0.94 -0.69 -12.34
N PHE A 54 0.49 -1.78 -12.96
CA PHE A 54 -0.46 -1.75 -14.07
C PHE A 54 -1.75 -2.52 -13.75
N GLU A 55 -2.85 -1.81 -13.53
CA GLU A 55 -4.14 -2.47 -13.32
C GLU A 55 -4.75 -2.94 -14.66
N TYR A 56 -4.99 -4.25 -14.75
CA TYR A 56 -5.71 -4.84 -15.88
C TYR A 56 -7.16 -5.12 -15.49
N LYS A 57 -8.07 -5.02 -16.48
CA LYS A 57 -9.52 -5.23 -16.26
C LYS A 57 -9.90 -6.59 -15.66
N ARG A 58 -9.06 -7.62 -15.82
CA ARG A 58 -9.40 -9.01 -15.47
C ARG A 58 -8.27 -9.79 -14.81
N VAL A 59 -7.09 -9.19 -14.65
CA VAL A 59 -5.93 -9.90 -14.07
C VAL A 59 -5.27 -9.02 -13.01
N VAL A 60 -4.98 -9.64 -11.88
CA VAL A 60 -4.14 -9.04 -10.85
C VAL A 60 -2.70 -9.42 -11.17
N GLN A 61 -1.79 -8.45 -11.07
CA GLN A 61 -0.38 -8.67 -11.32
C GLN A 61 0.18 -9.72 -10.35
N LYS A 62 1.05 -10.60 -10.85
CA LYS A 62 1.68 -11.64 -10.03
C LYS A 62 2.82 -11.02 -9.24
N GLY A 63 2.63 -10.86 -7.94
CA GLY A 63 3.64 -10.30 -7.04
C GLY A 63 2.98 -9.54 -5.90
N PHE A 64 3.73 -9.28 -4.84
CA PHE A 64 3.33 -8.44 -3.71
C PHE A 64 1.98 -8.78 -3.06
N PHE A 65 1.49 -10.00 -3.26
CA PHE A 65 0.22 -10.48 -2.70
C PHE A 65 0.18 -10.31 -1.18
N LYS A 66 1.32 -10.48 -0.51
CA LYS A 66 1.40 -10.32 0.94
C LYS A 66 1.27 -8.86 1.36
N THR A 67 1.90 -7.94 0.62
CA THR A 67 1.69 -6.49 0.83
C THR A 67 0.23 -6.11 0.59
N LEU A 68 -0.38 -6.56 -0.50
CA LEU A 68 -1.80 -6.29 -0.79
C LEU A 68 -2.70 -6.82 0.33
N ALA A 69 -2.48 -8.06 0.76
CA ALA A 69 -3.23 -8.66 1.87
C ALA A 69 -3.06 -7.86 3.18
N ALA A 70 -1.85 -7.40 3.50
CA ALA A 70 -1.59 -6.59 4.69
C ALA A 70 -2.25 -5.20 4.62
N LEU A 71 -2.31 -4.59 3.44
CA LEU A 71 -3.03 -3.32 3.23
C LEU A 71 -4.54 -3.50 3.39
N THR A 72 -5.11 -4.57 2.80
CA THR A 72 -6.53 -4.91 2.96
C THR A 72 -6.86 -5.20 4.43
N GLU A 73 -6.02 -5.97 5.14
CA GLU A 73 -6.22 -6.24 6.56
C GLU A 73 -6.19 -4.96 7.42
N LEU A 74 -5.34 -4.00 7.04
CA LEU A 74 -5.25 -2.71 7.71
C LEU A 74 -6.52 -1.87 7.49
N SER A 75 -7.02 -1.77 6.26
CA SER A 75 -8.26 -1.04 5.97
C SER A 75 -9.48 -1.69 6.64
N GLU A 76 -9.59 -3.02 6.59
CA GLU A 76 -10.66 -3.79 7.25
C GLU A 76 -10.65 -3.65 8.78
N SER A 77 -9.49 -3.36 9.37
CA SER A 77 -9.38 -3.10 10.81
C SER A 77 -9.88 -1.71 11.24
N GLY A 78 -10.33 -0.89 10.29
CA GLY A 78 -10.87 0.44 10.53
C GLY A 78 -9.84 1.57 10.43
N ILE A 79 -8.60 1.27 10.06
CA ILE A 79 -7.60 2.29 9.73
C ILE A 79 -7.92 2.87 8.36
N LYS A 80 -8.01 4.20 8.25
CA LYS A 80 -8.20 4.80 6.93
C LYS A 80 -6.90 4.75 6.16
N LEU A 81 -6.95 4.12 4.99
CA LEU A 81 -5.84 4.04 4.07
C LEU A 81 -6.02 5.09 2.98
N HIS A 82 -5.07 6.01 2.88
CA HIS A 82 -5.02 7.05 1.85
C HIS A 82 -3.88 6.72 0.89
N TYR A 83 -4.12 6.77 -0.41
CA TYR A 83 -3.12 6.46 -1.42
C TYR A 83 -3.09 7.57 -2.46
N PHE A 84 -1.98 8.31 -2.50
CA PHE A 84 -1.67 9.25 -3.57
C PHE A 84 -0.92 8.53 -4.66
N ILE A 85 -1.44 8.60 -5.88
CA ILE A 85 -0.85 7.93 -7.03
C ILE A 85 0.48 8.60 -7.37
N GLY A 86 1.55 7.80 -7.43
CA GLY A 86 2.89 8.26 -7.79
C GLY A 86 3.08 8.35 -9.30
N ASN A 87 4.26 8.84 -9.71
CA ASN A 87 4.61 8.98 -11.12
C ASN A 87 4.91 7.63 -11.79
N HIS A 88 4.86 6.51 -11.08
CA HIS A 88 4.99 5.16 -11.63
C HIS A 88 3.67 4.36 -11.63
N ASP A 89 2.60 4.96 -11.11
CA ASP A 89 1.30 4.33 -10.80
C ASP A 89 0.19 4.75 -11.81
N PHE A 90 0.52 4.91 -13.10
CA PHE A 90 -0.38 5.55 -14.09
C PHE A 90 -1.69 4.81 -14.43
N LEU A 91 -1.91 3.59 -13.92
CA LEU A 91 -3.10 2.78 -14.23
C LEU A 91 -3.83 2.26 -13.00
N HIS A 92 -3.82 2.96 -11.87
CA HIS A 92 -4.78 2.66 -10.79
C HIS A 92 -6.19 3.04 -11.27
N ARG A 93 -7.08 2.05 -11.41
CA ARG A 93 -8.50 2.31 -11.69
C ARG A 93 -9.27 2.26 -10.38
N ASP A 94 -9.79 1.09 -10.04
CA ASP A 94 -10.68 0.91 -8.91
C ASP A 94 -10.29 -0.28 -8.03
N PHE A 95 -9.22 -1.03 -8.36
CA PHE A 95 -8.78 -2.16 -7.55
C PHE A 95 -8.43 -1.75 -6.11
N PHE A 96 -7.64 -0.70 -5.92
CA PHE A 96 -7.27 -0.26 -4.57
C PHE A 96 -8.44 0.30 -3.78
N GLU A 97 -9.38 0.97 -4.45
CA GLU A 97 -10.59 1.47 -3.79
C GLU A 97 -11.54 0.33 -3.40
N LYS A 98 -11.78 -0.62 -4.32
CA LYS A 98 -12.80 -1.67 -4.16
C LYS A 98 -12.31 -2.89 -3.39
N GLU A 99 -11.09 -3.35 -3.67
CA GLU A 99 -10.56 -4.61 -3.13
C GLU A 99 -9.63 -4.38 -1.93
N VAL A 100 -8.93 -3.23 -1.89
CA VAL A 100 -8.02 -2.88 -0.79
C VAL A 100 -8.66 -1.92 0.20
N GLY A 101 -9.72 -1.19 -0.17
CA GLY A 101 -10.39 -0.22 0.70
C GLY A 101 -9.60 1.08 0.93
N ALA A 102 -8.73 1.44 -0.02
CA ALA A 102 -7.98 2.69 0.02
C ALA A 102 -8.76 3.85 -0.59
N ILE A 103 -8.58 5.05 -0.05
CA ILE A 103 -9.03 6.30 -0.68
C ILE A 103 -7.94 6.76 -1.65
N LEU A 104 -8.24 6.74 -2.95
CA LEU A 104 -7.31 7.14 -4.00
C LEU A 104 -7.31 8.66 -4.22
N TYR A 105 -6.13 9.22 -4.43
CA TYR A 105 -5.90 10.63 -4.79
C TYR A 105 -5.07 10.69 -6.08
N HIS A 106 -5.52 11.52 -7.03
CA HIS A 106 -4.94 11.71 -8.37
C HIS A 106 -4.31 13.09 -8.51
#